data_AF-A0A3D3QLV4-F1
#
_entry.id   AF-A0A3D3QLV4-F1
#
_cell.length_a   1.000
_cell.length_b   1.000
_cell.length_c   1.000
_cell.angle_alpha   90.00
_cell.angle_beta   90.00
_cell.angle_gamma   90.00
#
_symmetry.space_group_name_H-M   'P 1'
#
loop_
_entity.id
_entity.type
_entity.pdbx_description
1 polymer ?
#
loop_
_entity_poly.entity_id
_entity_poly.type
_entity_poly.pdbx_seq_one_letter_code
_entity_poly.pdbx_strand_id
1 'polypeptide(L)'
;MNVSTKWLIDLVPGLAGGPEEISEHLALRGAPVDDITSPGRDLSDIIIGRVIRARQHPNADRLRVCEVDNGEETVQIVCGAPVVKDGACYPLAPVGSILPGDFKIKRSKIRGEVSHGMLCSAKELGLGDDHSGIMELVGDFTPGESFIDAVGLNDFTLDVEVTANRGDLLSHVGIARELAASGEGHIELPEIPDVSDLPFEYQTGAPEVGHAGFSVRIEDENLCHRYIGAVIRGVNVKSSPEWLQARLRGAGARPVNNIVDATNYVLLELGQPMHAFDLAELRGRSVIVRGASQKETEFVTLDGETRPISS
;
A
#
# COMPACT_ATOMS: atom_id res chain seq x y z
N MET A 1 3.18 -16.00 -2.14
CA MET A 1 3.81 -14.76 -1.62
C MET A 1 3.68 -13.74 -2.72
N ASN A 2 2.95 -12.66 -2.48
CA ASN A 2 2.69 -11.67 -3.51
C ASN A 2 3.86 -10.70 -3.64
N VAL A 3 4.41 -10.58 -4.85
CA VAL A 3 5.58 -9.76 -5.14
C VAL A 3 5.27 -8.81 -6.29
N SER A 4 5.59 -7.53 -6.10
CA SER A 4 5.49 -6.50 -7.14
C SER A 4 6.67 -6.59 -8.10
N THR A 5 6.39 -6.72 -9.41
CA THR A 5 7.43 -6.73 -10.45
C THR A 5 8.16 -5.40 -10.54
N LYS A 6 7.45 -4.27 -10.46
CA LYS A 6 8.09 -2.94 -10.41
C LYS A 6 9.04 -2.80 -9.22
N TRP A 7 8.62 -3.26 -8.04
CA TRP A 7 9.47 -3.20 -6.86
C TRP A 7 10.70 -4.10 -7.00
N LEU A 8 10.58 -5.28 -7.63
CA LEU A 8 11.75 -6.11 -7.94
C LEU A 8 12.72 -5.41 -8.89
N ILE A 9 12.22 -4.73 -9.93
CA ILE A 9 13.04 -3.96 -10.87
C ILE A 9 13.75 -2.80 -10.15
N ASP A 10 13.06 -2.10 -9.25
CA ASP A 10 13.66 -1.04 -8.42
C ASP A 10 14.80 -1.59 -7.53
N LEU A 11 14.63 -2.81 -7.00
CA LEU A 11 15.63 -3.47 -6.15
C LEU A 11 16.77 -4.11 -6.94
N VAL A 12 16.57 -4.43 -8.22
CA VAL A 12 17.58 -5.04 -9.09
C VAL A 12 17.64 -4.23 -10.39
N PRO A 13 18.31 -3.07 -10.38
CA PRO A 13 18.46 -2.26 -11.59
C PRO A 13 19.16 -3.07 -12.68
N GLY A 14 18.47 -3.22 -13.82
CA GLY A 14 18.93 -4.06 -14.93
C GLY A 14 18.29 -5.44 -14.99
N LEU A 15 17.40 -5.80 -14.05
CA LEU A 15 16.53 -6.96 -14.17
C LEU A 15 15.75 -6.84 -15.50
N ALA A 16 16.14 -7.67 -16.46
CA ALA A 16 15.52 -7.73 -17.76
C ALA A 16 14.36 -8.74 -17.74
N GLY A 17 13.34 -8.46 -18.54
CA GLY A 17 12.24 -9.38 -18.78
C GLY A 17 10.90 -8.93 -18.22
N GLY A 18 9.84 -9.46 -18.84
CA GLY A 18 8.47 -9.28 -18.37
C GLY A 18 8.15 -10.15 -17.16
N PRO A 19 6.94 -10.02 -16.59
CA PRO A 19 6.51 -10.83 -15.44
C PRO A 19 6.56 -12.34 -15.74
N GLU A 20 6.33 -12.77 -16.98
CA GLU A 20 6.41 -14.17 -17.39
C GLU A 20 7.86 -14.70 -17.37
N GLU A 21 8.83 -13.91 -17.82
CA GLU A 21 10.24 -14.29 -17.83
C GLU A 21 10.79 -14.37 -16.40
N ILE A 22 10.43 -13.41 -15.55
CA ILE A 22 10.75 -13.43 -14.11
C ILE A 22 10.16 -14.69 -13.46
N SER A 23 8.90 -15.02 -13.79
CA SER A 23 8.24 -16.22 -13.29
C SER A 23 8.98 -17.51 -13.68
N GLU A 24 9.40 -17.64 -14.94
CA GLU A 24 10.20 -18.77 -15.40
C GLU A 24 11.53 -18.88 -14.64
N HIS A 25 12.20 -17.75 -14.39
CA HIS A 25 13.45 -17.70 -13.65
C HIS A 25 13.30 -18.14 -12.19
N LEU A 26 12.21 -17.75 -11.53
CA LEU A 26 11.91 -18.19 -10.16
C LEU A 26 11.56 -19.68 -10.09
N ALA A 27 10.80 -20.18 -11.08
CA ALA A 27 10.43 -21.60 -11.14
C ALA A 27 11.66 -22.52 -11.22
N LEU A 28 12.67 -22.15 -12.03
CA LEU A 28 13.93 -22.90 -12.13
C LEU A 28 14.73 -22.96 -10.82
N ARG A 29 14.41 -22.08 -9.86
CA ARG A 29 15.08 -21.95 -8.55
C ARG A 29 14.25 -22.51 -7.39
N GLY A 30 13.15 -23.21 -7.71
CA GLY A 30 12.29 -23.82 -6.71
C GLY A 30 11.35 -22.84 -6.01
N ALA A 31 11.01 -21.74 -6.70
CA ALA A 31 10.01 -20.75 -6.28
C ALA A 31 9.02 -20.51 -7.43
N PRO A 32 8.20 -21.50 -7.84
CA PRO A 32 7.28 -21.33 -8.95
C PRO A 32 6.25 -20.23 -8.66
N VAL A 33 5.74 -19.60 -9.72
CA VAL A 33 4.68 -18.59 -9.62
C VAL A 33 3.35 -19.27 -9.97
N ASP A 34 2.40 -19.19 -9.05
CA ASP A 34 1.06 -19.78 -9.20
C ASP A 34 0.15 -18.93 -10.08
N ASP A 35 0.23 -17.60 -9.93
CA ASP A 35 -0.58 -16.65 -10.70
C ASP A 35 0.17 -15.33 -10.94
N ILE A 36 -0.17 -14.67 -12.05
CA ILE A 36 0.30 -13.34 -12.42
C ILE A 36 -0.91 -12.46 -12.63
N THR A 37 -1.09 -11.49 -11.75
CA THR A 37 -2.22 -10.56 -11.80
C THR A 37 -1.72 -9.13 -12.02
N SER A 38 -2.58 -8.26 -12.53
CA SER A 38 -2.29 -6.82 -12.60
C SER A 38 -3.35 -6.05 -11.85
N PRO A 39 -2.98 -5.26 -10.82
CA PRO A 39 -3.95 -4.52 -10.00
C PRO A 39 -4.69 -3.43 -10.80
N GLY A 40 -4.14 -2.98 -11.92
CA GLY A 40 -4.75 -1.97 -12.81
C GLY A 40 -5.49 -2.54 -14.02
N ARG A 41 -5.58 -3.86 -14.19
CA ARG A 41 -6.08 -4.51 -15.43
C ARG A 41 -7.43 -3.95 -15.89
N ASP A 42 -8.39 -3.87 -14.98
CA ASP A 42 -9.77 -3.45 -15.25
C ASP A 42 -9.93 -1.92 -15.27
N LEU A 43 -8.83 -1.17 -15.14
CA LEU A 43 -8.80 0.29 -15.05
C LEU A 43 -8.04 0.94 -16.21
N SER A 44 -7.72 0.15 -17.24
CA SER A 44 -6.97 0.60 -18.43
C SER A 44 -7.68 1.70 -19.24
N ASP A 45 -9.02 1.78 -19.17
CA ASP A 45 -9.81 2.81 -19.85
C ASP A 45 -9.93 4.12 -19.05
N ILE A 46 -9.31 4.21 -17.87
CA ILE A 46 -9.44 5.34 -16.95
C ILE A 46 -8.29 6.31 -17.17
N ILE A 47 -8.61 7.59 -17.24
CA ILE A 47 -7.65 8.68 -17.43
C ILE A 47 -7.74 9.69 -16.30
N ILE A 48 -6.76 10.57 -16.20
CA ILE A 48 -6.84 11.72 -15.31
C ILE A 48 -7.71 12.81 -15.94
N GLY A 49 -8.74 13.26 -15.22
CA GLY A 49 -9.51 14.44 -15.56
C GLY A 49 -9.27 15.57 -14.56
N ARG A 50 -9.13 16.81 -15.05
CA ARG A 50 -9.04 17.99 -14.18
C ARG A 50 -10.33 18.78 -14.23
N VAL A 51 -10.95 18.99 -13.07
CA VAL A 51 -12.17 19.80 -12.98
C VAL A 51 -11.77 21.26 -13.15
N ILE A 52 -12.16 21.88 -14.26
CA ILE A 52 -11.96 23.31 -14.48
C ILE A 52 -12.90 24.08 -13.57
N ARG A 53 -14.17 23.64 -13.53
CA ARG A 53 -15.22 24.31 -12.76
C ARG A 53 -16.37 23.36 -12.44
N ALA A 54 -16.87 23.41 -11.20
CA ALA A 54 -18.08 22.72 -10.79
C ALA A 54 -19.19 23.73 -10.41
N ARG A 55 -20.37 23.59 -11.01
CA ARG A 55 -21.57 24.39 -10.69
C ARG A 55 -22.70 23.51 -10.17
N GLN A 56 -23.61 24.10 -9.38
CA GLN A 56 -24.83 23.42 -8.95
C GLN A 56 -25.66 23.00 -10.17
N HIS A 57 -26.18 21.78 -10.16
CA HIS A 57 -27.07 21.32 -11.21
C HIS A 57 -28.41 22.10 -11.19
N PRO A 58 -28.89 22.65 -12.31
CA PRO A 58 -30.04 23.57 -12.32
C PRO A 58 -31.35 22.91 -11.88
N ASN A 59 -31.48 21.60 -12.09
CA ASN A 59 -32.70 20.83 -11.76
C ASN A 59 -32.48 19.77 -10.65
N ALA A 60 -31.42 19.88 -9.83
CA ALA A 60 -31.12 18.94 -8.76
C ALA A 60 -30.21 19.50 -7.67
N ASP A 61 -30.61 19.38 -6.40
CA ASP A 61 -29.85 19.92 -5.27
C ASP A 61 -28.62 19.06 -4.90
N ARG A 62 -28.65 17.76 -5.21
CA ARG A 62 -27.60 16.80 -4.87
C ARG A 62 -26.63 16.49 -6.02
N LEU A 63 -26.75 17.18 -7.14
CA LEU A 63 -25.89 16.97 -8.30
C LEU A 63 -25.12 18.24 -8.64
N ARG A 64 -23.93 18.06 -9.18
CA ARG A 64 -23.11 19.11 -9.77
C ARG A 64 -22.94 18.85 -11.25
N VAL A 65 -22.78 19.92 -12.00
CA VAL A 65 -22.35 19.89 -13.40
C VAL A 65 -20.92 20.40 -13.42
N CYS A 66 -20.00 19.53 -13.81
CA CYS A 66 -18.57 19.78 -13.83
C CYS A 66 -18.11 19.93 -15.29
N GLU A 67 -17.35 20.99 -15.55
CA GLU A 67 -16.54 21.14 -16.76
C GLU A 67 -15.18 20.51 -16.46
N VAL A 68 -14.83 19.44 -17.18
CA VAL A 68 -13.65 18.62 -16.92
C VAL A 68 -12.78 18.62 -18.16
N ASP A 69 -11.51 19.01 -18.01
CA ASP A 69 -10.47 18.82 -19.00
C ASP A 69 -10.04 17.34 -18.99
N ASN A 70 -10.19 16.66 -20.13
CA ASN A 70 -9.78 15.27 -20.30
C ASN A 70 -8.44 15.13 -21.05
N GLY A 71 -7.72 16.23 -21.28
CA GLY A 71 -6.46 16.28 -22.03
C GLY A 71 -6.61 16.58 -23.52
N GLU A 72 -7.79 16.35 -24.10
CA GLU A 72 -8.09 16.67 -25.50
C GLU A 72 -9.09 17.82 -25.62
N GLU A 73 -10.14 17.79 -24.80
CA GLU A 73 -11.22 18.77 -24.80
C GLU A 73 -11.83 18.95 -23.40
N THR A 74 -12.66 19.98 -23.25
CA THR A 74 -13.47 20.16 -22.05
C THR A 74 -14.81 19.45 -22.21
N VAL A 75 -15.06 18.46 -21.37
CA VAL A 75 -16.32 17.68 -21.36
C VAL A 75 -17.19 18.02 -20.15
N GLN A 76 -18.50 17.97 -20.35
CA GLN A 76 -19.47 18.11 -19.27
C GLN A 76 -19.71 16.76 -18.58
N ILE A 77 -19.48 16.70 -17.26
CA ILE A 77 -19.74 15.53 -16.41
C ILE A 77 -20.74 15.91 -15.32
N VAL A 78 -21.79 15.12 -15.14
CA VAL A 78 -22.72 15.29 -14.02
C VAL A 78 -22.25 14.40 -12.87
N CYS A 79 -21.92 15.01 -11.73
CA CYS A 79 -21.36 14.32 -10.57
C CYS A 79 -22.31 14.41 -9.37
N GLY A 80 -22.49 13.29 -8.65
CA GLY A 80 -23.27 13.23 -7.41
C GLY A 80 -22.45 13.41 -6.14
N ALA A 81 -21.14 13.61 -6.24
CA ALA A 81 -20.29 13.77 -5.08
C ALA A 81 -20.63 15.04 -4.28
N PRO A 82 -20.60 14.98 -2.94
CA PRO A 82 -20.94 16.12 -2.10
C PRO A 82 -19.98 17.29 -2.33
N VAL A 83 -18.71 16.98 -2.62
CA VAL A 83 -17.64 17.94 -2.85
C VAL A 83 -16.94 17.59 -4.15
N VAL A 84 -16.75 18.60 -4.99
CA VAL A 84 -15.90 18.59 -6.18
C VAL A 84 -15.15 19.91 -6.16
N LYS A 85 -13.82 19.88 -6.22
CA LYS A 85 -12.97 21.08 -6.13
C LYS A 85 -12.54 21.54 -7.52
N ASP A 86 -12.69 22.83 -7.77
CA ASP A 86 -12.15 23.46 -8.97
C ASP A 86 -10.61 23.39 -8.96
N GLY A 87 -10.02 23.07 -10.10
CA GLY A 87 -8.58 22.87 -10.30
C GLY A 87 -8.04 21.49 -9.88
N ALA A 88 -8.81 20.67 -9.18
CA ALA A 88 -8.35 19.36 -8.71
C ALA A 88 -8.45 18.27 -9.80
N CYS A 89 -7.57 17.27 -9.69
CA CYS A 89 -7.54 16.10 -10.56
C CYS A 89 -8.29 14.92 -9.93
N TYR A 90 -8.97 14.15 -10.77
CA TYR A 90 -9.79 13.00 -10.40
C TYR A 90 -9.66 11.91 -11.47
N PRO A 91 -9.87 10.62 -11.13
CA PRO A 91 -10.03 9.58 -12.12
C PRO A 91 -11.31 9.84 -12.92
N LEU A 92 -11.18 9.93 -14.23
CA LEU A 92 -12.26 10.12 -15.18
C LEU A 92 -12.41 8.82 -15.99
N ALA A 93 -13.63 8.30 -16.05
CA ALA A 93 -14.04 7.26 -16.97
C ALA A 93 -14.78 7.90 -18.16
N PRO A 94 -14.13 8.02 -19.34
CA PRO A 94 -14.76 8.47 -20.57
C PRO A 94 -15.95 7.61 -21.00
N VAL A 95 -16.76 8.12 -21.94
CA VAL A 95 -17.78 7.29 -22.61
C VAL A 95 -17.10 6.15 -23.36
N GLY A 96 -17.56 4.92 -23.12
CA GLY A 96 -16.99 3.71 -23.70
C GLY A 96 -16.19 2.89 -22.69
N SER A 97 -15.65 3.52 -21.63
CA SER A 97 -14.90 2.83 -20.58
C SER A 97 -15.72 1.76 -19.88
N ILE A 98 -15.06 0.69 -19.45
CA ILE A 98 -15.66 -0.37 -18.64
C ILE A 98 -15.03 -0.31 -17.25
N LEU A 99 -15.86 -0.14 -16.22
CA LEU A 99 -15.43 -0.21 -14.83
C LEU A 99 -15.56 -1.62 -14.26
N PRO A 100 -14.85 -1.93 -13.15
CA PRO A 100 -15.00 -3.18 -12.43
C PRO A 100 -16.47 -3.59 -12.23
N GLY A 101 -16.76 -4.87 -12.48
CA GLY A 101 -18.14 -5.38 -12.48
C GLY A 101 -18.90 -5.16 -13.80
N ASP A 102 -18.18 -5.04 -14.92
CA ASP A 102 -18.73 -4.87 -16.28
C ASP A 102 -19.60 -3.62 -16.48
N PHE A 103 -19.35 -2.58 -15.70
CA PHE A 103 -20.15 -1.35 -15.75
C PHE A 103 -19.68 -0.44 -16.89
N LYS A 104 -20.39 -0.48 -18.02
CA LYS A 104 -20.08 0.34 -19.21
C LYS A 104 -20.53 1.78 -19.06
N ILE A 105 -19.60 2.72 -19.20
CA ILE A 105 -19.88 4.15 -19.20
C ILE A 105 -20.49 4.56 -20.53
N LYS A 106 -21.66 5.21 -20.46
CA LYS A 106 -22.40 5.69 -21.61
C LYS A 106 -22.72 7.17 -21.46
N ARG A 107 -22.83 7.85 -22.60
CA ARG A 107 -23.43 9.18 -22.65
C ARG A 107 -24.85 9.10 -22.09
N SER A 108 -25.15 9.90 -21.07
CA SER A 108 -26.44 9.89 -20.40
C SER A 108 -26.97 11.30 -20.21
N LYS A 109 -28.29 11.45 -20.15
CA LYS A 109 -28.95 12.72 -19.85
C LYS A 109 -29.57 12.62 -18.46
N ILE A 110 -29.00 13.35 -17.50
CA ILE A 110 -29.41 13.34 -16.10
C ILE A 110 -30.12 14.65 -15.84
N ARG A 111 -31.45 14.59 -15.61
CA ARG A 111 -32.29 15.74 -15.26
C ARG A 111 -32.12 16.98 -16.17
N GLY A 112 -31.91 16.74 -17.45
CA GLY A 112 -31.80 17.79 -18.48
C GLY A 112 -30.37 18.05 -18.95
N GLU A 113 -29.37 17.76 -18.12
CA GLU A 113 -27.95 17.96 -18.44
C GLU A 113 -27.34 16.68 -19.00
N VAL A 114 -26.43 16.80 -19.96
CA VAL A 114 -25.74 15.65 -20.57
C VAL A 114 -24.44 15.39 -19.83
N SER A 115 -24.19 14.12 -19.47
CA SER A 115 -22.92 13.65 -18.92
C SER A 115 -22.15 12.85 -19.98
N HIS A 116 -20.89 13.22 -20.20
CA HIS A 116 -19.98 12.60 -21.17
C HIS A 116 -18.92 11.73 -20.48
N GLY A 117 -19.32 11.02 -19.42
CA GLY A 117 -18.45 10.18 -18.63
C GLY A 117 -18.84 10.19 -17.16
N MET A 118 -17.91 9.78 -16.32
CA MET A 118 -18.07 9.72 -14.86
C MET A 118 -16.74 10.03 -14.15
N LEU A 119 -16.78 10.88 -13.13
CA LEU A 119 -15.68 11.00 -12.17
C LEU A 119 -15.84 9.88 -11.14
N CYS A 120 -14.77 9.13 -10.88
CA CYS A 120 -14.86 7.88 -10.12
C CYS A 120 -14.42 8.03 -8.66
N SER A 121 -15.06 7.26 -7.78
CA SER A 121 -14.65 7.00 -6.41
C SER A 121 -13.67 5.83 -6.33
N ALA A 122 -12.93 5.71 -5.22
CA ALA A 122 -12.05 4.56 -4.98
C ALA A 122 -12.82 3.23 -5.00
N LYS A 123 -14.08 3.24 -4.54
CA LYS A 123 -14.95 2.07 -4.55
C LYS A 123 -15.34 1.63 -5.96
N GLU A 124 -15.73 2.56 -6.82
CA GLU A 124 -16.07 2.26 -8.22
C GLU A 124 -14.88 1.72 -9.00
N LEU A 125 -13.67 2.12 -8.62
CA LEU A 125 -12.41 1.62 -9.18
C LEU A 125 -11.91 0.33 -8.52
N GLY A 126 -12.58 -0.18 -7.46
CA GLY A 126 -12.12 -1.35 -6.72
C GLY A 126 -10.86 -1.14 -5.88
N LEU A 127 -10.48 0.12 -5.61
CA LEU A 127 -9.24 0.49 -4.90
C LEU A 127 -9.42 0.75 -3.40
N GLY A 128 -10.66 0.71 -2.89
CA GLY A 128 -10.94 0.85 -1.47
C GLY A 128 -12.43 1.03 -1.14
N ASP A 129 -12.75 1.01 0.15
CA ASP A 129 -14.14 1.07 0.64
C ASP A 129 -14.62 2.51 0.90
N ASP A 130 -13.90 3.53 0.45
CA ASP A 130 -14.27 4.91 0.74
C ASP A 130 -15.65 5.26 0.13
N HIS A 131 -16.51 5.84 0.95
CA HIS A 131 -17.86 6.30 0.58
C HIS A 131 -17.97 7.83 0.62
N SER A 132 -16.87 8.53 0.89
CA SER A 132 -16.83 9.98 1.06
C SER A 132 -17.12 10.74 -0.25
N GLY A 133 -16.92 10.11 -1.41
CA GLY A 133 -17.20 10.67 -2.72
C GLY A 133 -16.22 10.20 -3.78
N ILE A 134 -16.01 11.05 -4.79
CA ILE A 134 -15.03 10.83 -5.86
C ILE A 134 -13.60 10.95 -5.30
N MET A 135 -12.67 10.19 -5.90
CA MET A 135 -11.28 10.09 -5.46
C MET A 135 -10.49 11.32 -5.92
N GLU A 136 -10.25 12.28 -5.03
CA GLU A 136 -9.37 13.41 -5.31
C GLU A 136 -7.91 12.94 -5.36
N LEU A 137 -7.21 13.27 -6.45
CA LEU A 137 -5.81 12.94 -6.63
C LEU A 137 -4.95 14.13 -6.22
N VAL A 138 -4.07 13.92 -5.26
CA VAL A 138 -3.17 14.94 -4.72
C VAL A 138 -1.80 14.79 -5.36
N GLY A 139 -1.43 15.76 -6.19
CA GLY A 139 -0.16 15.75 -6.91
C GLY A 139 -0.24 16.57 -8.20
N ASP A 140 0.87 16.59 -8.94
CA ASP A 140 0.93 17.17 -10.27
C ASP A 140 0.59 16.10 -11.30
N PHE A 141 -0.64 16.11 -11.77
CA PHE A 141 -1.14 15.20 -12.81
C PHE A 141 -1.53 15.96 -14.07
N THR A 142 -1.30 15.34 -15.23
CA THR A 142 -1.63 15.90 -16.54
C THR A 142 -2.98 15.35 -17.01
N PRO A 143 -3.96 16.21 -17.35
CA PRO A 143 -5.22 15.74 -17.93
C PRO A 143 -4.99 14.84 -19.15
N GLY A 144 -5.74 13.74 -19.24
CA GLY A 144 -5.66 12.76 -20.32
C GLY A 144 -4.61 11.68 -20.16
N GLU A 145 -3.71 11.79 -19.18
CA GLU A 145 -2.75 10.71 -18.91
C GLU A 145 -3.46 9.46 -18.33
N SER A 146 -2.84 8.30 -18.54
CA SER A 146 -3.31 7.02 -18.02
C SER A 146 -3.38 7.03 -16.50
N PHE A 147 -4.56 6.72 -15.94
CA PHE A 147 -4.75 6.67 -14.50
C PHE A 147 -3.87 5.60 -13.86
N ILE A 148 -3.77 4.42 -14.48
CA ILE A 148 -2.98 3.30 -13.93
C ILE A 148 -1.48 3.61 -13.91
N ASP A 149 -0.98 4.40 -14.86
CA ASP A 149 0.41 4.83 -14.87
C ASP A 149 0.65 5.90 -13.81
N ALA A 150 -0.23 6.90 -13.76
CA ALA A 150 -0.14 8.04 -12.86
C ALA A 150 -0.15 7.64 -11.38
N VAL A 151 -0.96 6.64 -11.00
CA VAL A 151 -1.10 6.21 -9.59
C VAL A 151 -0.36 4.89 -9.28
N GLY A 152 0.47 4.42 -10.21
CA GLY A 152 1.34 3.26 -9.98
C GLY A 152 0.63 1.91 -9.94
N LEU A 153 -0.52 1.78 -10.62
CA LEU A 153 -1.26 0.50 -10.77
C LEU A 153 -0.89 -0.27 -12.03
N ASN A 154 -0.10 0.32 -12.94
CA ASN A 154 0.55 -0.39 -14.04
C ASN A 154 1.68 -1.26 -13.49
N ASP A 155 1.36 -2.32 -12.78
CA ASP A 155 2.30 -3.28 -12.20
C ASP A 155 1.77 -4.70 -12.41
N PHE A 156 2.61 -5.68 -12.11
CA PHE A 156 2.25 -7.09 -12.05
C PHE A 156 2.59 -7.64 -10.67
N THR A 157 1.62 -8.35 -10.10
CA THR A 157 1.77 -9.09 -8.85
C THR A 157 1.97 -10.56 -9.18
N LEU A 158 3.13 -11.08 -8.80
CA LEU A 158 3.48 -12.50 -8.90
C LEU A 158 3.10 -13.19 -7.58
N ASP A 159 2.25 -14.22 -7.60
CA ASP A 159 2.03 -15.08 -6.44
C ASP A 159 3.05 -16.22 -6.42
N VAL A 160 4.15 -16.02 -5.71
CA VAL A 160 5.26 -16.96 -5.62
C VAL A 160 4.98 -18.03 -4.57
N GLU A 161 5.00 -19.30 -4.95
CA GLU A 161 4.93 -20.41 -4.00
C GLU A 161 6.25 -20.52 -3.21
N VAL A 162 6.18 -20.32 -1.90
CA VAL A 162 7.36 -20.38 -1.01
C VAL A 162 7.28 -21.62 -0.13
N THR A 163 8.26 -22.51 -0.28
CA THR A 163 8.40 -23.71 0.52
C THR A 163 8.83 -23.40 1.96
N ALA A 164 8.47 -24.25 2.92
CA ALA A 164 8.68 -23.99 4.35
C ALA A 164 10.16 -23.81 4.76
N ASN A 165 11.10 -24.34 3.98
CA ASN A 165 12.54 -24.19 4.18
C ASN A 165 13.12 -22.90 3.55
N ARG A 166 12.30 -22.10 2.87
CA ARG A 166 12.70 -20.89 2.13
C ARG A 166 12.08 -19.62 2.70
N GLY A 167 12.10 -19.48 4.03
CA GLY A 167 11.60 -18.27 4.69
C GLY A 167 12.32 -16.99 4.25
N ASP A 168 13.51 -17.10 3.69
CA ASP A 168 14.25 -16.00 3.06
C ASP A 168 13.50 -15.37 1.88
N LEU A 169 12.66 -16.14 1.17
CA LEU A 169 11.86 -15.68 0.02
C LEU A 169 10.55 -14.99 0.40
N LEU A 170 10.23 -14.87 1.69
CA LEU A 170 9.05 -14.15 2.18
C LEU A 170 9.24 -12.62 2.20
N SER A 171 10.03 -12.09 1.25
CA SER A 171 10.34 -10.67 1.12
C SER A 171 10.78 -10.32 -0.30
N HIS A 172 10.58 -9.06 -0.71
CA HIS A 172 11.03 -8.58 -2.01
C HIS A 172 12.55 -8.65 -2.14
N VAL A 173 13.30 -8.35 -1.09
CA VAL A 173 14.77 -8.48 -1.10
C VAL A 173 15.22 -9.94 -1.20
N GLY A 174 14.51 -10.86 -0.58
CA GLY A 174 14.77 -12.29 -0.71
C GLY A 174 14.61 -12.79 -2.13
N ILE A 175 13.48 -12.46 -2.75
CA ILE A 175 13.18 -12.79 -4.15
C ILE A 175 14.15 -12.09 -5.10
N ALA A 176 14.43 -10.80 -4.88
CA ALA A 176 15.42 -10.03 -5.65
C ALA A 176 16.82 -10.67 -5.58
N ARG A 177 17.21 -11.21 -4.42
CA ARG A 177 18.49 -11.93 -4.27
C ARG A 177 18.53 -13.23 -5.08
N GLU A 178 17.43 -13.96 -5.09
CA GLU A 178 17.29 -15.19 -5.87
C GLU A 178 17.40 -14.91 -7.37
N LEU A 179 16.81 -13.80 -7.82
CA LEU A 179 16.89 -13.32 -9.20
C LEU A 179 18.30 -12.81 -9.54
N ALA A 180 18.88 -11.92 -8.72
CA ALA A 180 20.21 -11.35 -8.98
C ALA A 180 21.34 -12.39 -9.06
N ALA A 181 21.21 -13.53 -8.37
CA ALA A 181 22.18 -14.64 -8.45
C ALA A 181 22.32 -15.25 -9.85
N SER A 182 21.42 -14.94 -10.80
CA SER A 182 21.50 -15.32 -12.22
C SER A 182 22.55 -14.55 -13.02
N GLY A 183 23.10 -13.45 -12.48
CA GLY A 183 23.92 -12.50 -13.22
C GLY A 183 23.14 -11.37 -13.91
N GLU A 184 21.83 -11.28 -13.66
CA GLU A 184 20.91 -10.28 -14.25
C GLU A 184 20.85 -8.95 -13.48
N GLY A 185 21.73 -8.74 -12.50
CA GLY A 185 21.84 -7.47 -11.79
C GLY A 185 22.48 -7.63 -10.41
N HIS A 186 22.55 -6.53 -9.67
CA HIS A 186 22.92 -6.54 -8.26
C HIS A 186 21.79 -5.90 -7.47
N ILE A 187 21.64 -6.31 -6.20
CA ILE A 187 20.61 -5.72 -5.35
C ILE A 187 21.05 -4.33 -4.95
N GLU A 188 20.21 -3.35 -5.23
CA GLU A 188 20.34 -1.98 -4.74
C GLU A 188 19.24 -1.71 -3.72
N LEU A 189 19.64 -1.52 -2.47
CA LEU A 189 18.73 -1.03 -1.43
C LEU A 189 18.80 0.50 -1.39
N PRO A 190 17.65 1.19 -1.17
CA PRO A 190 17.68 2.62 -0.95
C PRO A 190 18.62 2.96 0.21
N GLU A 191 19.50 3.94 -0.01
CA GLU A 191 20.28 4.49 1.08
C GLU A 191 19.32 5.08 2.12
N ILE A 192 19.50 4.70 3.38
CA ILE A 192 18.75 5.31 4.47
C ILE A 192 19.50 6.61 4.82
N PRO A 193 18.90 7.79 4.57
CA PRO A 193 19.57 9.06 4.81
C PRO A 193 19.86 9.23 6.30
N ASP A 194 20.95 9.94 6.60
CA ASP A 194 21.35 10.33 7.97
C ASP A 194 21.65 9.15 8.94
N VAL A 195 21.90 7.94 8.43
CA VAL A 195 22.23 6.76 9.27
C VAL A 195 23.66 6.76 9.79
N SER A 196 24.55 7.56 9.19
CA SER A 196 25.99 7.51 9.45
C SER A 196 26.41 7.80 10.91
N ASP A 197 25.54 8.34 11.77
CA ASP A 197 25.91 8.74 13.13
C ASP A 197 24.81 8.47 14.19
N LEU A 198 24.14 7.31 14.18
CA LEU A 198 23.32 6.92 15.33
C LEU A 198 24.25 6.52 16.51
N PRO A 199 24.28 7.26 17.63
CA PRO A 199 25.13 6.90 18.76
C PRO A 199 24.61 5.60 19.39
N PHE A 200 25.45 4.56 19.37
CA PHE A 200 25.16 3.30 20.05
C PHE A 200 25.84 3.24 21.41
N GLU A 201 25.06 3.08 22.47
CA GLU A 201 25.56 2.69 23.78
C GLU A 201 25.36 1.19 23.96
N TYR A 202 26.45 0.47 24.23
CA TYR A 202 26.41 -0.97 24.45
C TYR A 202 26.46 -1.26 25.96
N GLN A 203 25.47 -2.02 26.44
CA GLN A 203 25.45 -2.55 27.80
C GLN A 203 25.33 -4.08 27.71
N THR A 204 26.12 -4.81 28.51
CA THR A 204 26.14 -6.28 28.52
C THR A 204 25.77 -6.79 29.91
N GLY A 205 24.97 -7.85 29.97
CA GLY A 205 24.55 -8.48 31.24
C GLY A 205 23.49 -7.72 32.02
N ALA A 206 22.92 -6.65 31.46
CA ALA A 206 21.76 -5.98 32.02
C ALA A 206 20.47 -6.74 31.64
N PRO A 207 19.62 -7.11 32.61
CA PRO A 207 18.36 -7.80 32.31
C PRO A 207 17.32 -6.88 31.65
N GLU A 208 17.50 -5.56 31.80
CA GLU A 208 16.60 -4.54 31.30
C GLU A 208 17.41 -3.37 30.73
N VAL A 209 17.01 -2.88 29.57
CA VAL A 209 17.64 -1.73 28.90
C VAL A 209 16.62 -0.61 28.81
N GLY A 210 16.98 0.58 29.29
CA GLY A 210 16.13 1.77 29.28
C GLY A 210 16.71 2.87 28.40
N HIS A 211 15.88 3.48 27.57
CA HIS A 211 16.23 4.65 26.77
C HIS A 211 15.02 5.58 26.58
N ALA A 212 15.23 6.90 26.60
CA ALA A 212 14.20 7.92 26.37
C ALA A 212 12.90 7.75 27.21
N GLY A 213 13.03 7.22 28.43
CA GLY A 213 11.90 6.97 29.35
C GLY A 213 11.03 5.78 28.98
N PHE A 214 11.59 4.83 28.22
CA PHE A 214 11.02 3.54 27.87
C PHE A 214 12.02 2.43 28.19
N SER A 215 11.56 1.25 28.61
CA SER A 215 12.44 0.10 28.88
C SER A 215 11.98 -1.20 28.23
N VAL A 216 12.94 -2.08 27.96
CA VAL A 216 12.72 -3.43 27.46
C VAL A 216 13.42 -4.43 28.36
N ARG A 217 12.71 -5.48 28.76
CA ARG A 217 13.23 -6.63 29.48
C ARG A 217 12.82 -7.92 28.77
N ILE A 218 13.78 -8.82 28.58
CA ILE A 218 13.54 -10.18 28.09
C ILE A 218 13.70 -11.13 29.28
N GLU A 219 12.62 -11.78 29.70
CA GLU A 219 12.64 -12.77 30.80
C GLU A 219 12.77 -14.20 30.27
N ASP A 220 12.34 -14.45 29.03
CA ASP A 220 12.44 -15.76 28.38
C ASP A 220 13.34 -15.71 27.13
N GLU A 221 14.65 -15.82 27.37
CA GLU A 221 15.68 -15.75 26.33
C GLU A 221 15.63 -16.94 25.35
N ASN A 222 14.94 -18.04 25.70
CA ASN A 222 14.77 -19.18 24.81
C ASN A 222 13.71 -18.91 23.73
N LEU A 223 12.73 -18.07 24.03
CA LEU A 223 11.67 -17.69 23.09
C LEU A 223 11.98 -16.39 22.34
N CYS A 224 12.80 -15.50 22.92
CA CYS A 224 13.17 -14.23 22.31
C CYS A 224 14.66 -13.95 22.47
N HIS A 225 15.42 -14.11 21.39
CA HIS A 225 16.87 -13.85 21.40
C HIS A 225 17.24 -12.37 21.20
N ARG A 226 16.30 -11.56 20.69
CA ARG A 226 16.52 -10.14 20.41
C ARG A 226 15.21 -9.37 20.38
N TYR A 227 15.17 -8.25 21.08
CA TYR A 227 14.09 -7.27 20.99
C TYR A 227 14.69 -5.88 20.77
N ILE A 228 14.12 -5.13 19.82
CA ILE A 228 14.53 -3.76 19.52
C ILE A 228 13.30 -2.88 19.67
N GLY A 229 13.42 -1.80 20.46
CA GLY A 229 12.38 -0.79 20.63
C GLY A 229 12.89 0.59 20.21
N ALA A 230 12.03 1.36 19.55
CA ALA A 230 12.29 2.75 19.20
C ALA A 230 11.10 3.61 19.63
N VAL A 231 11.38 4.77 20.24
CA VAL A 231 10.34 5.72 20.66
C VAL A 231 10.29 6.87 19.66
N ILE A 232 9.16 6.99 18.94
CA ILE A 232 8.91 8.08 18.00
C ILE A 232 7.78 8.94 18.58
N ARG A 233 8.04 10.24 18.76
CA ARG A 233 7.07 11.21 19.34
C ARG A 233 6.60 12.20 18.29
N GLY A 234 5.40 12.73 18.47
CA GLY A 234 4.83 13.75 17.57
C GLY A 234 4.34 13.18 16.23
N VAL A 235 4.03 11.88 16.19
CA VAL A 235 3.48 11.23 14.99
C VAL A 235 2.01 11.62 14.85
N ASN A 236 1.63 12.08 13.65
CA ASN A 236 0.24 12.27 13.27
C ASN A 236 -0.21 11.09 12.41
N VAL A 237 -1.27 10.39 12.84
CA VAL A 237 -1.85 9.29 12.06
C VAL A 237 -2.64 9.89 10.89
N LYS A 238 -2.28 9.49 9.67
CA LYS A 238 -2.91 9.93 8.42
C LYS A 238 -2.69 8.89 7.32
N SER A 239 -3.28 9.12 6.15
CA SER A 239 -2.98 8.29 4.97
C SER A 239 -1.51 8.32 4.61
N SER A 240 -1.00 7.19 4.15
CA SER A 240 0.35 7.04 3.63
C SER A 240 0.56 7.84 2.35
N PRO A 241 1.81 8.23 2.01
CA PRO A 241 2.12 8.76 0.70
C PRO A 241 1.73 7.77 -0.42
N GLU A 242 1.38 8.28 -1.61
CA GLU A 242 0.89 7.45 -2.72
C GLU A 242 1.89 6.36 -3.15
N TRP A 243 3.19 6.66 -3.18
CA TRP A 243 4.22 5.68 -3.53
C TRP A 243 4.21 4.45 -2.59
N LEU A 244 3.98 4.69 -1.29
CA LEU A 244 3.94 3.64 -0.28
C LEU A 244 2.68 2.79 -0.43
N GLN A 245 1.54 3.46 -0.65
CA GLN A 245 0.28 2.78 -0.92
C GLN A 245 0.37 1.92 -2.20
N ALA A 246 0.99 2.44 -3.26
CA ALA A 246 1.18 1.73 -4.52
C ALA A 246 2.02 0.46 -4.34
N ARG A 247 3.17 0.54 -3.63
CA ARG A 247 3.99 -0.65 -3.34
C ARG A 247 3.24 -1.71 -2.53
N LEU A 248 2.49 -1.30 -1.51
CA LEU A 248 1.66 -2.23 -0.73
C LEU A 248 0.60 -2.91 -1.59
N ARG A 249 -0.13 -2.16 -2.43
CA ARG A 249 -1.13 -2.71 -3.35
C ARG A 249 -0.49 -3.69 -4.35
N GLY A 250 0.67 -3.35 -4.91
CA GLY A 250 1.41 -4.22 -5.82
C GLY A 250 1.87 -5.52 -5.18
N ALA A 251 2.07 -5.53 -3.86
CA ALA A 251 2.33 -6.73 -3.07
C ALA A 251 1.05 -7.40 -2.51
N GLY A 252 -0.14 -7.01 -2.98
CA GLY A 252 -1.42 -7.56 -2.55
C GLY A 252 -1.88 -7.13 -1.15
N ALA A 253 -1.22 -6.14 -0.53
CA ALA A 253 -1.58 -5.61 0.78
C ALA A 253 -2.48 -4.37 0.65
N ARG A 254 -3.49 -4.26 1.53
CA ARG A 254 -4.36 -3.08 1.60
C ARG A 254 -3.72 -1.99 2.49
N PRO A 255 -3.50 -0.77 1.98
CA PRO A 255 -3.07 0.35 2.82
C PRO A 255 -4.11 0.70 3.89
N VAL A 256 -3.64 1.16 5.06
CA VAL A 256 -4.46 1.49 6.23
C VAL A 256 -4.15 2.90 6.73
N ASN A 257 -2.91 3.13 7.19
CA ASN A 257 -2.41 4.44 7.63
C ASN A 257 -0.87 4.43 7.67
N ASN A 258 -0.28 5.61 7.74
CA ASN A 258 1.17 5.83 7.68
C ASN A 258 2.00 5.06 8.73
N ILE A 259 1.42 4.57 9.83
CA ILE A 259 2.14 3.78 10.83
C ILE A 259 2.11 2.29 10.46
N VAL A 260 0.91 1.74 10.25
CA VAL A 260 0.70 0.33 9.89
C VAL A 260 1.37 0.02 8.55
N ASP A 261 1.24 0.93 7.60
CA ASP A 261 1.77 0.79 6.25
C ASP A 261 3.30 0.80 6.26
N ALA A 262 3.93 1.61 7.11
CA ALA A 262 5.38 1.62 7.27
C ALA A 262 5.90 0.28 7.82
N THR A 263 5.22 -0.30 8.81
CA THR A 263 5.60 -1.62 9.35
C THR A 263 5.39 -2.75 8.34
N ASN A 264 4.28 -2.72 7.59
CA ASN A 264 4.01 -3.71 6.53
C ASN A 264 5.00 -3.58 5.38
N TYR A 265 5.39 -2.36 5.04
CA TYR A 265 6.39 -2.11 4.02
C TYR A 265 7.75 -2.70 4.37
N VAL A 266 8.25 -2.48 5.59
CA VAL A 266 9.51 -3.08 6.04
C VAL A 266 9.42 -4.60 6.07
N LEU A 267 8.28 -5.16 6.52
CA LEU A 267 8.04 -6.60 6.45
C LEU A 267 8.14 -7.12 5.01
N LEU A 268 7.43 -6.50 4.08
CA LEU A 268 7.38 -6.95 2.69
C LEU A 268 8.70 -6.71 1.96
N GLU A 269 9.45 -5.66 2.30
CA GLU A 269 10.75 -5.36 1.70
C GLU A 269 11.83 -6.29 2.22
N LEU A 270 12.02 -6.33 3.55
CA LEU A 270 13.18 -6.95 4.20
C LEU A 270 12.88 -8.31 4.83
N GLY A 271 11.61 -8.72 4.91
CA GLY A 271 11.20 -9.97 5.56
C GLY A 271 11.16 -9.88 7.08
N GLN A 272 11.16 -8.68 7.64
CA GLN A 272 11.19 -8.46 9.09
C GLN A 272 9.84 -7.95 9.61
N PRO A 273 9.04 -8.78 10.29
CA PRO A 273 7.81 -8.32 10.93
C PRO A 273 8.11 -7.25 11.97
N MET A 274 7.34 -6.17 11.93
CA MET A 274 7.41 -5.07 12.89
C MET A 274 6.04 -4.80 13.48
N HIS A 275 6.02 -4.18 14.66
CA HIS A 275 4.77 -3.75 15.29
C HIS A 275 4.95 -2.39 15.95
N ALA A 276 3.90 -1.57 15.93
CA ALA A 276 3.86 -0.26 16.56
C ALA A 276 2.86 -0.27 17.71
N PHE A 277 3.29 0.19 18.87
CA PHE A 277 2.44 0.34 20.05
C PHE A 277 2.16 1.83 20.29
N ASP A 278 0.96 2.15 20.77
CA ASP A 278 0.72 3.47 21.36
C ASP A 278 1.42 3.54 22.72
N LEU A 279 2.46 4.38 22.79
CA LEU A 279 3.26 4.55 24.00
C LEU A 279 2.43 5.03 25.20
N ALA A 280 1.29 5.71 24.97
CA ALA A 280 0.41 6.15 26.04
C ALA A 280 -0.36 4.99 26.68
N GLU A 281 -0.64 3.93 25.92
CA GLU A 281 -1.36 2.73 26.38
C GLU A 281 -0.42 1.72 27.07
N LEU A 282 0.89 1.84 26.87
CA LEU A 282 1.89 0.99 27.54
C LEU A 282 2.05 1.36 29.01
N ARG A 283 1.38 0.60 29.88
CA ARG A 283 1.52 0.72 31.34
C ARG A 283 2.98 0.55 31.75
N GLY A 284 3.47 1.49 32.57
CA GLY A 284 4.86 1.51 33.03
C GLY A 284 5.87 1.97 31.96
N ARG A 285 5.44 2.25 30.72
CA ARG A 285 6.31 2.56 29.58
C ARG A 285 7.42 1.53 29.40
N SER A 286 7.07 0.25 29.54
CA SER A 286 8.02 -0.85 29.46
C SER A 286 7.42 -2.00 28.66
N VAL A 287 8.26 -2.74 27.95
CA VAL A 287 7.91 -4.05 27.39
C VAL A 287 8.65 -5.14 28.16
N ILE A 288 7.89 -6.15 28.59
CA ILE A 288 8.42 -7.35 29.25
C ILE A 288 8.08 -8.53 28.34
N VAL A 289 9.10 -9.15 27.77
CA VAL A 289 8.96 -10.33 26.90
C VAL A 289 9.09 -11.58 27.76
N ARG A 290 7.97 -12.30 27.94
CA ARG A 290 7.88 -13.52 28.74
C ARG A 290 6.81 -14.45 28.20
N GLY A 291 6.90 -15.73 28.57
CA GLY A 291 5.78 -16.67 28.39
C GLY A 291 4.54 -16.26 29.18
N ALA A 292 3.38 -16.75 28.74
CA ALA A 292 2.13 -16.58 29.45
C ALA A 292 2.18 -17.31 30.81
N SER A 293 1.63 -16.69 31.85
CA SER A 293 1.48 -17.35 33.15
C SER A 293 0.26 -18.28 33.15
N GLN A 294 0.22 -19.27 34.05
CA GLN A 294 -0.94 -20.17 34.20
C GLN A 294 -2.26 -19.45 34.51
N LYS A 295 -2.21 -18.20 34.96
CA LYS A 295 -3.40 -17.37 35.25
C LYS A 295 -3.89 -16.60 34.02
N GLU A 296 -3.07 -16.48 33.00
CA GLU A 296 -3.39 -15.83 31.74
C GLU A 296 -3.87 -16.91 30.79
N THR A 297 -5.20 -17.02 30.64
CA THR A 297 -5.83 -18.06 29.82
C THR A 297 -6.38 -17.51 28.51
N GLU A 298 -6.53 -16.19 28.40
CA GLU A 298 -7.13 -15.52 27.25
C GLU A 298 -6.44 -14.18 26.93
N PHE A 299 -6.44 -13.80 25.67
CA PHE A 299 -5.93 -12.52 25.17
C PHE A 299 -6.82 -11.98 24.05
N VAL A 300 -7.12 -10.68 24.07
CA VAL A 300 -7.92 -10.03 23.02
C VAL A 300 -6.97 -9.46 21.96
N THR A 301 -7.09 -9.94 20.72
CA THR A 301 -6.28 -9.43 19.60
C THR A 301 -6.89 -8.19 18.96
N LEU A 302 -6.13 -7.55 18.07
CA LEU A 302 -6.52 -6.28 17.41
C LEU A 302 -7.81 -6.35 16.57
N ASP A 303 -8.20 -7.55 16.17
CA ASP A 303 -9.47 -7.86 15.48
C ASP A 303 -10.67 -7.89 16.45
N GLY A 304 -10.44 -7.73 17.76
CA GLY A 304 -11.45 -7.82 18.82
C GLY A 304 -11.78 -9.25 19.24
N GLU A 305 -11.12 -10.26 18.66
CA GLU A 305 -11.35 -11.65 19.01
C GLU A 305 -10.61 -12.02 20.30
N THR A 306 -11.30 -12.76 21.17
CA THR A 306 -10.68 -13.35 22.37
C THR A 306 -10.09 -14.71 22.00
N ARG A 307 -8.79 -14.89 22.21
CA ARG A 307 -8.05 -16.11 21.88
C ARG A 307 -7.55 -16.79 23.15
N PRO A 308 -7.69 -18.12 23.28
CA PRO A 308 -7.09 -18.86 24.38
C PRO A 308 -5.56 -18.82 24.26
N ILE A 309 -4.86 -18.68 25.39
CA ILE A 309 -3.40 -18.73 25.48
C ILE A 309 -2.99 -19.79 26.49
N SER A 310 -1.89 -20.48 26.20
CA SER A 310 -1.29 -21.49 27.06
C SER A 310 0.12 -21.07 27.46
N SER A 311 0.49 -21.40 28.70
CA SER A 311 1.87 -21.36 29.18
C SER A 311 2.73 -22.43 28.52
#